data_AF-A0A2G2I1Y5-F1
#
_entry.id   AF-A0A2G2I1Y5-F1
#
_cell.length_a   1.000
_cell.length_b   1.000
_cell.length_c   1.000
_cell.angle_alpha   90.00
_cell.angle_beta   90.00
_cell.angle_gamma   90.00
#
_symmetry.space_group_name_H-M   'P 1'
#
loop_
_entity.id
_entity.type
_entity.pdbx_description
1 polymer ?
#
loop_
_entity_poly.entity_id
_entity_poly.type
_entity_poly.pdbx_seq_one_letter_code
_entity_poly.pdbx_strand_id
1 'polypeptide(L)'
;MKIKIFIYFILLTVSTTIYASPNVMVKHYRNVKNLAEIQIINQTIEQLICYVAIDGHKVYFRLPAKQPSKWYVATDERFNHTNFSTWCDYLSLHPKYHKNK
;
A
#
# COMPACT_ATOMS: atom_id res chain seq x y z
N MET A 1 9.64 1.99 -46.89
CA MET A 1 8.59 1.15 -46.26
C MET A 1 9.14 0.09 -45.29
N LYS A 2 10.19 -0.67 -45.65
CA LYS A 2 10.74 -1.76 -44.82
C LYS A 2 11.23 -1.35 -43.41
N ILE A 3 11.85 -0.17 -43.28
CA ILE A 3 12.31 0.35 -41.97
C ILE A 3 11.14 0.66 -41.01
N LYS A 4 10.02 1.21 -41.51
CA LYS A 4 8.85 1.48 -40.66
C LYS A 4 8.24 0.18 -40.13
N ILE A 5 8.15 -0.85 -40.98
CA ILE A 5 7.66 -2.18 -40.60
C ILE A 5 8.58 -2.80 -39.55
N PHE A 6 9.91 -2.68 -39.72
CA PHE A 6 10.89 -3.16 -38.75
C PHE A 6 10.78 -2.47 -37.39
N ILE A 7 10.58 -1.14 -37.37
CA ILE A 7 10.34 -0.38 -36.13
C ILE A 7 9.05 -0.81 -35.43
N TYR A 8 7.96 -1.06 -36.18
CA TYR A 8 6.72 -1.59 -35.62
C TYR A 8 6.90 -2.97 -34.98
N PHE A 9 7.71 -3.84 -35.60
CA PHE A 9 8.04 -5.15 -35.04
C PHE A 9 8.84 -5.04 -33.72
N ILE A 10 9.80 -4.12 -33.63
CA ILE A 10 10.55 -3.88 -32.39
C ILE A 10 9.62 -3.38 -31.28
N LEU A 11 8.72 -2.45 -31.58
CA LEU A 11 7.80 -1.90 -30.58
C LEU A 11 6.84 -2.95 -30.02
N LEU A 12 6.47 -3.96 -30.82
CA LEU A 12 5.60 -5.07 -30.40
C LEU A 12 6.25 -6.01 -29.37
N THR A 13 7.59 -6.10 -29.35
CA THR A 13 8.32 -7.00 -28.44
C THR A 13 8.52 -6.43 -27.03
N VAL A 14 8.20 -5.15 -26.82
CA VAL A 14 8.34 -4.50 -25.50
C VAL A 14 7.03 -4.65 -24.74
N SER A 15 6.84 -5.79 -24.08
CA SER A 15 5.75 -6.00 -23.12
C SER A 15 6.27 -5.81 -21.69
N THR A 16 5.79 -4.78 -21.00
CA THR A 16 6.06 -4.60 -19.57
C THR A 16 4.98 -5.28 -18.74
N THR A 17 5.37 -6.12 -17.77
CA THR A 17 4.44 -6.60 -16.74
C THR A 17 4.17 -5.48 -15.74
N ILE A 18 2.90 -5.11 -15.59
CA ILE A 18 2.47 -4.14 -14.59
C ILE A 18 1.86 -4.94 -13.42
N TYR A 19 2.46 -4.82 -12.24
CA TYR A 19 1.87 -5.37 -11.02
C TYR A 19 0.81 -4.39 -10.50
N ALA A 20 -0.42 -4.87 -10.38
CA ALA A 20 -1.50 -4.08 -9.80
C ALA A 20 -1.34 -4.04 -8.27
N SER A 21 -1.49 -2.85 -7.69
CA SER A 21 -1.56 -2.71 -6.23
C SER A 21 -2.81 -3.42 -5.69
N PRO A 22 -2.74 -4.03 -4.50
CA PRO A 22 -3.91 -4.66 -3.89
C PRO A 22 -5.00 -3.63 -3.59
N ASN A 23 -6.25 -4.06 -3.68
CA ASN A 23 -7.39 -3.19 -3.34
C ASN A 23 -7.50 -3.00 -1.82
N VAL A 24 -7.27 -1.77 -1.36
CA VAL A 24 -7.33 -1.38 0.04
C VAL A 24 -8.12 -0.08 0.19
N MET A 25 -8.85 0.06 1.30
CA MET A 25 -9.55 1.28 1.65
C MET A 25 -8.88 1.91 2.87
N VAL A 26 -8.55 3.20 2.78
CA VAL A 26 -8.00 3.97 3.91
C VAL A 26 -9.10 4.84 4.50
N LYS A 27 -9.42 4.62 5.77
CA LYS A 27 -10.27 5.51 6.55
C LYS A 27 -9.40 6.55 7.24
N HIS A 28 -9.88 7.79 7.25
CA HIS A 28 -9.27 8.92 7.93
C HIS A 28 -10.24 9.46 8.96
N TYR A 29 -9.75 9.72 10.18
CA TYR A 29 -10.57 10.26 11.26
C TYR A 29 -9.75 11.16 12.18
N ARG A 30 -10.43 11.84 13.09
CA ARG A 30 -9.82 12.51 14.25
C ARG A 30 -10.39 11.93 15.53
N ASN A 31 -9.52 11.46 16.41
CA ASN A 31 -9.97 10.89 17.66
C ASN A 31 -10.47 11.95 18.65
N VAL A 32 -10.90 11.51 19.84
CA VAL A 32 -11.40 12.37 20.92
C VAL A 32 -10.37 13.39 21.43
N LYS A 33 -9.08 13.19 21.16
CA LYS A 33 -7.98 14.10 21.49
C LYS A 33 -7.61 14.99 20.29
N ASN A 34 -8.45 15.05 19.27
CA ASN A 34 -8.22 15.86 18.08
C ASN A 34 -6.96 15.46 17.27
N LEU A 35 -6.40 14.27 17.53
CA LEU A 35 -5.26 13.74 16.79
C LEU A 35 -5.76 13.02 15.52
N ALA A 36 -5.06 13.23 14.41
CA ALA A 36 -5.35 12.53 13.17
C ALA A 36 -5.04 11.03 13.33
N GLU A 37 -5.93 10.19 12.82
CA GLU A 37 -5.75 8.74 12.82
C GLU A 37 -6.25 8.11 11.52
N ILE A 38 -5.62 7.00 11.15
CA ILE A 38 -6.00 6.24 9.96
C ILE A 38 -6.18 4.76 10.25
N GLN A 39 -7.00 4.10 9.45
CA GLN A 39 -7.17 2.66 9.45
C GLN A 39 -7.17 2.15 8.01
N ILE A 40 -6.40 1.10 7.73
CA ILE A 40 -6.34 0.48 6.41
C ILE A 40 -7.19 -0.78 6.45
N ILE A 41 -8.08 -0.95 5.48
CA ILE A 41 -8.96 -2.10 5.35
C ILE A 41 -8.58 -2.86 4.09
N ASN A 42 -8.20 -4.12 4.26
CA ASN A 42 -7.89 -5.00 3.14
C ASN A 42 -9.20 -5.46 2.50
N GLN A 43 -9.45 -5.05 1.25
CA GLN A 43 -10.63 -5.48 0.49
C GLN A 43 -10.36 -6.72 -0.37
N THR A 44 -9.16 -7.26 -0.34
CA THR A 44 -8.79 -8.50 -1.05
C THR A 44 -9.04 -9.74 -0.19
N ILE A 45 -8.97 -10.92 -0.82
CA ILE A 45 -9.01 -12.23 -0.14
C ILE A 45 -7.61 -12.72 0.27
N GLU A 46 -6.58 -11.98 -0.09
CA GLU A 46 -5.18 -12.33 0.18
C GLU A 46 -4.68 -11.60 1.42
N GLN A 47 -3.69 -12.18 2.08
CA GLN A 47 -2.97 -11.49 3.15
C GLN A 47 -1.98 -10.49 2.53
N LEU A 48 -1.99 -9.26 3.06
CA LEU A 48 -1.11 -8.19 2.59
C LEU A 48 0.00 -7.91 3.60
N ILE A 49 1.11 -7.36 3.12
CA ILE A 49 2.07 -6.61 3.93
C ILE A 49 1.81 -5.14 3.70
N CYS A 50 1.67 -4.39 4.79
CA CYS A 50 1.43 -2.95 4.73
C CYS A 50 2.43 -2.19 5.60
N TYR A 51 2.59 -0.90 5.31
CA TYR A 51 3.13 0.04 6.27
C TYR A 51 2.23 1.28 6.39
N VAL A 52 2.29 1.89 7.57
CA VAL A 52 1.86 3.26 7.79
C VAL A 52 3.08 4.06 8.22
N ALA A 53 3.29 5.20 7.57
CA ALA A 53 4.30 6.17 7.93
C ALA A 53 3.66 7.44 8.45
N ILE A 54 4.04 7.84 9.65
CA ILE A 54 3.62 9.08 10.32
C ILE A 54 4.70 9.43 11.35
N ASP A 55 4.82 10.71 11.72
CA ASP A 55 5.77 11.17 12.75
C ASP A 55 7.23 10.78 12.47
N GLY A 56 7.62 10.65 11.19
CA GLY A 56 8.98 10.24 10.79
C GLY A 56 9.28 8.74 10.91
N HIS A 57 8.33 7.90 11.31
CA HIS A 57 8.51 6.46 11.52
C HIS A 57 7.64 5.64 10.57
N LYS A 58 8.12 4.46 10.15
CA LYS A 58 7.36 3.48 9.35
C LYS A 58 7.03 2.27 10.21
N VAL A 59 5.75 1.98 10.36
CA VAL A 59 5.27 0.79 11.07
C VAL A 59 4.80 -0.24 10.05
N TYR A 60 5.54 -1.33 9.92
CA TYR A 60 5.19 -2.47 9.05
C TYR A 60 4.32 -3.47 9.81
N PHE A 61 3.32 -4.03 9.11
CA PHE A 61 2.43 -5.02 9.69
C PHE A 61 1.78 -5.87 8.60
N ARG A 62 1.41 -7.10 8.96
CA ARG A 62 0.59 -7.95 8.09
C ARG A 62 -0.87 -7.60 8.27
N LEU A 63 -1.60 -7.49 7.16
CA LEU A 63 -3.02 -7.19 7.16
C LEU A 63 -3.78 -8.41 6.62
N PRO A 64 -4.55 -9.12 7.47
CA PRO A 64 -5.32 -10.29 7.04
C PRO A 64 -6.35 -9.95 5.97
N ALA A 65 -6.77 -10.97 5.21
CA ALA A 65 -7.82 -10.86 4.19
C ALA A 65 -9.12 -10.31 4.78
N LYS A 66 -9.76 -9.36 4.10
CA LYS A 66 -11.06 -8.77 4.50
C LYS A 66 -11.08 -8.16 5.91
N GLN A 67 -9.93 -7.88 6.52
CA GLN A 67 -9.84 -7.33 7.88
C GLN A 67 -9.34 -5.88 7.89
N PRO A 68 -9.79 -5.07 8.86
CA PRO A 68 -9.21 -3.76 9.14
C PRO A 68 -7.91 -3.90 9.95
N SER A 69 -7.01 -2.93 9.79
CA SER A 69 -5.87 -2.74 10.68
C SER A 69 -6.34 -2.15 12.02
N LYS A 70 -5.43 -2.11 13.00
CA LYS A 70 -5.60 -1.18 14.12
C LYS A 70 -5.60 0.27 13.62
N TRP A 71 -6.09 1.19 14.44
CA TRP A 71 -5.93 2.62 14.20
C TRP A 71 -4.47 3.03 14.44
N TYR A 72 -3.92 3.81 13.52
CA TYR A 72 -2.61 4.44 13.63
C TYR A 72 -2.83 5.93 13.85
N VAL A 73 -2.37 6.43 14.99
CA VAL A 73 -2.62 7.79 15.46
C VAL A 73 -1.35 8.59 15.35
N ALA A 74 -1.45 9.84 14.90
CA ALA A 74 -0.34 10.79 14.90
C ALA A 74 -0.01 11.26 16.33
N THR A 75 1.22 11.69 16.56
CA THR A 75 1.64 12.16 17.89
C THR A 75 1.29 13.62 18.17
N ASP A 76 1.03 14.41 17.12
CA ASP A 76 0.79 15.86 17.21
C ASP A 76 -0.51 16.26 16.49
N GLU A 77 -1.28 17.15 17.11
CA GLU A 77 -2.56 17.67 16.58
C GLU A 77 -2.41 18.50 15.31
N ARG A 78 -1.20 18.95 14.97
CA ARG A 78 -0.95 19.68 13.72
C ARG A 78 -0.96 18.75 12.51
N PHE A 79 -0.82 17.44 12.71
CA PHE A 79 -0.93 16.46 11.63
C PHE A 79 -2.38 16.24 11.21
N ASN A 80 -2.54 15.93 9.93
CA ASN A 80 -3.80 15.60 9.28
C ASN A 80 -3.63 14.39 8.36
N HIS A 81 -4.70 14.02 7.65
CA HIS A 81 -4.74 12.85 6.78
C HIS A 81 -3.65 12.82 5.67
N THR A 82 -3.21 13.98 5.18
CA THR A 82 -2.19 14.08 4.13
C THR A 82 -0.77 13.84 4.65
N ASN A 83 -0.57 13.88 5.96
CA ASN A 83 0.73 13.62 6.57
C ASN A 83 1.01 12.12 6.70
N PHE A 84 0.00 11.28 6.56
CA PHE A 84 0.17 9.83 6.54
C PHE A 84 0.61 9.38 5.15
N SER A 85 1.62 8.50 5.10
CA SER A 85 1.92 7.72 3.90
C SER A 85 1.60 6.26 4.16
N THR A 86 0.83 5.64 3.27
CA THR A 86 0.43 4.25 3.36
C THR A 86 0.90 3.50 2.13
N TRP A 87 1.17 2.21 2.32
CA TRP A 87 1.48 1.29 1.23
C TRP A 87 1.08 -0.11 1.66
N CYS A 88 0.56 -0.87 0.71
CA CYS A 88 0.24 -2.27 0.88
C CYS A 88 0.60 -3.03 -0.39
N ASP A 89 1.06 -4.26 -0.22
CA ASP A 89 1.36 -5.17 -1.31
C ASP A 89 1.07 -6.62 -0.91
N TYR A 90 0.97 -7.50 -1.89
CA TYR A 90 0.73 -8.92 -1.67
C TYR A 90 1.88 -9.53 -0.87
N LEU A 91 1.57 -10.21 0.23
CA LEU A 91 2.59 -10.82 1.09
C LEU A 91 3.48 -11.81 0.32
N SER A 92 2.93 -12.51 -0.66
CA SER A 92 3.62 -13.46 -1.55
C SER A 92 4.78 -12.84 -2.33
N LEU A 93 4.75 -11.54 -2.59
CA LEU A 93 5.81 -10.82 -3.30
C LEU A 93 6.98 -10.41 -2.40
N HIS A 94 6.86 -10.58 -1.07
CA HIS A 94 7.86 -10.11 -0.11
C HIS A 94 8.32 -11.21 0.86
N PRO A 95 9.22 -12.13 0.41
CA PRO A 95 9.57 -13.32 1.18
C PRO A 95 10.13 -13.07 2.58
N LYS A 96 10.83 -11.93 2.74
CA LYS A 96 11.39 -11.46 4.02
C LYS A 96 10.34 -11.34 5.14
N TYR A 97 9.07 -11.17 4.80
CA TYR A 97 7.99 -11.02 5.76
C TYR A 97 7.18 -12.30 5.99
N HIS A 98 7.58 -13.49 5.51
CA HIS A 98 6.85 -14.74 5.78
C HIS A 98 7.19 -15.39 7.13
N LYS A 99 8.36 -15.14 7.71
CA LYS A 99 8.90 -15.98 8.80
C LYS A 99 8.43 -15.68 10.23
N ASN A 100 7.73 -14.58 10.48
CA ASN A 100 7.31 -14.25 11.85
C ASN A 100 5.84 -14.64 12.05
N LYS A 101 5.60 -15.90 12.44
CA LYS A 101 4.31 -16.31 13.01
C LYS A 101 4.24 -15.88 14.45
#